data_AF-A0A7X9S8E6-F1
#
_entry.id   AF-A0A7X9S8E6-F1
#
_cell.length_a   1.000
_cell.length_b   1.000
_cell.length_c   1.000
_cell.angle_alpha   90.00
_cell.angle_beta   90.00
_cell.angle_gamma   90.00
#
_symmetry.space_group_name_H-M   'P 1'
#
loop_
_entity.id
_entity.type
_entity.pdbx_description
1 polymer ?
#
loop_
_entity_poly.entity_id
_entity_poly.type
_entity_poly.pdbx_seq_one_letter_code
_entity_poly.pdbx_strand_id
1 'polypeptide(L)'
;MPVKDYDGNQYKIVKIGDQYWLAENLRTTHYNNGDEILYCDKNHNAEFDKAGRSDMVGAFSWIFGEAADWQWTADTFNQNVSDHSAKAYGGIYNWYAVADERGIAPEGWHVPSKAELMTLLESIGASTEDFAAGDMNYMNGLLAHDHYANSAGWNGWACSGRNGDGTWKGWDTLGARETTWWSIDVSDSNYPWLLYHRRGDGGDSGISWTHKYEGWQVRCVRDAGK
;
A
#
# COMPACT_ATOMS: atom_id res chain seq x y z
N MET A 1 -14.18 -12.10 -13.93
CA MET A 1 -15.06 -11.54 -12.88
C MET A 1 -14.18 -10.72 -11.95
N PRO A 2 -14.65 -9.58 -11.40
CA PRO A 2 -13.87 -8.82 -10.44
C PRO A 2 -13.59 -9.66 -9.18
N VAL A 3 -12.43 -9.45 -8.57
CA VAL A 3 -12.04 -10.10 -7.31
C VAL A 3 -12.77 -9.41 -6.16
N LYS A 4 -13.19 -10.17 -5.14
CA LYS A 4 -13.90 -9.65 -3.98
C LYS A 4 -13.17 -9.99 -2.69
N ASP A 5 -13.00 -9.02 -1.80
CA ASP A 5 -12.61 -9.27 -0.41
C ASP A 5 -13.84 -9.67 0.43
N TYR A 6 -13.61 -9.89 1.73
CA TYR A 6 -14.66 -10.26 2.69
C TYR A 6 -15.83 -9.26 2.70
N ASP A 7 -15.52 -7.96 2.61
CA ASP A 7 -16.50 -6.87 2.62
C ASP A 7 -17.26 -6.70 1.29
N GLY A 8 -16.96 -7.54 0.30
CA GLY A 8 -17.57 -7.46 -1.02
C GLY A 8 -17.05 -6.29 -1.87
N ASN A 9 -15.95 -5.64 -1.47
CA ASN A 9 -15.30 -4.64 -2.31
C ASN A 9 -14.77 -5.34 -3.57
N GLN A 10 -15.02 -4.73 -4.72
CA GLN A 10 -14.65 -5.31 -6.01
C GLN A 10 -13.40 -4.64 -6.58
N TYR A 11 -12.47 -5.47 -7.06
CA TYR A 11 -11.19 -5.03 -7.60
C TYR A 11 -11.02 -5.51 -9.04
N LYS A 12 -10.47 -4.63 -9.86
CA LYS A 12 -10.05 -5.00 -11.22
C LYS A 12 -8.72 -5.73 -11.15
N ILE A 13 -8.48 -6.57 -12.15
CA ILE A 13 -7.22 -7.31 -12.29
C ILE A 13 -6.44 -6.71 -13.45
N VAL A 14 -5.15 -6.49 -13.24
CA VAL A 14 -4.20 -6.13 -14.30
C VAL A 14 -3.09 -7.16 -14.36
N LYS A 15 -2.56 -7.41 -15.56
CA LYS A 15 -1.40 -8.27 -15.76
C LYS A 15 -0.19 -7.38 -16.02
N ILE A 16 0.87 -7.56 -15.24
CA ILE A 16 2.14 -6.84 -15.40
C ILE A 16 3.26 -7.86 -15.38
N GLY A 17 4.04 -7.91 -16.46
CA GLY A 17 4.95 -9.03 -16.70
C GLY A 17 4.20 -10.36 -16.62
N ASP A 18 4.65 -11.24 -15.73
CA ASP A 18 4.05 -12.55 -15.47
C ASP A 18 3.17 -12.60 -14.22
N GLN A 19 2.93 -11.46 -13.56
CA GLN A 19 2.11 -11.40 -12.35
C GLN A 19 0.73 -10.79 -12.62
N TYR A 20 -0.26 -11.25 -11.88
CA TYR A 20 -1.58 -10.62 -11.82
C TYR A 20 -1.70 -9.82 -10.54
N TRP A 21 -2.24 -8.60 -10.64
CA TRP A 21 -2.32 -7.68 -9.53
C TRP A 21 -3.70 -7.04 -9.45
N LEU A 22 -4.11 -6.68 -8.24
CA LEU A 22 -5.24 -5.78 -8.06
C LEU A 22 -4.86 -4.41 -8.62
N ALA A 23 -5.74 -3.84 -9.43
CA ALA A 23 -5.54 -2.52 -10.02
C ALA A 23 -5.63 -1.41 -8.96
N GLU A 24 -6.47 -1.62 -7.94
CA GLU A 24 -6.72 -0.70 -6.83
C GLU A 24 -6.09 -1.17 -5.52
N ASN A 25 -5.87 -0.24 -4.59
CA ASN A 25 -5.46 -0.55 -3.22
C ASN A 25 -6.58 -1.31 -2.48
N LEU A 26 -6.20 -2.21 -1.57
CA LEU A 26 -7.13 -2.97 -0.74
C LEU A 26 -7.96 -2.05 0.17
N ARG A 27 -9.22 -2.41 0.41
CA ARG A 27 -10.23 -1.64 1.15
C ARG A 27 -11.00 -2.48 2.17
N THR A 28 -10.47 -3.64 2.54
CA THR A 28 -11.09 -4.53 3.52
C THR A 28 -11.04 -3.89 4.91
N THR A 29 -12.12 -3.97 5.66
CA THR A 29 -12.24 -3.58 7.06
C THR A 29 -12.36 -4.81 7.97
N HIS A 30 -12.47 -6.00 7.38
CA HIS A 30 -12.46 -7.28 8.08
C HIS A 30 -11.33 -8.18 7.58
N TYR A 31 -10.92 -9.10 8.44
CA TYR A 31 -10.15 -10.26 8.05
C TYR A 31 -11.05 -11.28 7.32
N ASN A 32 -10.46 -12.27 6.65
CA ASN A 32 -11.21 -13.26 5.87
C ASN A 32 -12.12 -14.16 6.71
N ASN A 33 -11.89 -14.25 8.03
CA ASN A 33 -12.79 -14.95 8.96
C ASN A 33 -13.99 -14.10 9.42
N GLY A 34 -14.03 -12.81 9.06
CA GLY A 34 -15.08 -11.86 9.43
C GLY A 34 -14.84 -11.08 10.72
N ASP A 35 -13.68 -11.25 11.37
CA ASP A 35 -13.31 -10.36 12.46
C ASP A 35 -13.02 -8.95 11.94
N GLU A 36 -13.44 -7.93 12.67
CA GLU A 36 -13.11 -6.54 12.36
C GLU A 36 -11.60 -6.25 12.58
N ILE A 37 -11.03 -5.46 11.68
CA ILE A 37 -9.72 -4.83 11.87
C ILE A 37 -9.97 -3.54 12.66
N LEU A 38 -9.14 -3.24 13.66
CA LEU A 38 -9.33 -2.04 14.49
C LEU A 38 -9.28 -0.77 13.62
N TYR A 39 -10.38 -0.02 13.55
CA TYR A 39 -10.42 1.27 12.87
C TYR A 39 -9.91 2.40 13.77
N CYS A 40 -8.96 3.19 13.27
CA CYS A 40 -8.49 4.41 13.92
C CYS A 40 -8.71 5.61 12.99
N ASP A 41 -9.55 6.55 13.39
CA ASP A 41 -9.78 7.80 12.65
C ASP A 41 -8.70 8.87 13.01
N LYS A 42 -8.86 10.09 12.50
CA LYS A 42 -7.90 11.21 12.73
C LYS A 42 -7.73 11.65 14.18
N ASN A 43 -8.67 11.31 15.05
CA ASN A 43 -8.65 11.60 16.47
C ASN A 43 -8.05 10.44 17.30
N HIS A 44 -7.78 9.29 16.67
CA HIS A 44 -7.34 8.07 17.36
C HIS A 44 -5.86 7.73 17.08
N ASN A 45 -4.98 8.74 17.15
CA ASN A 45 -3.54 8.53 16.90
C ASN A 45 -2.90 7.66 17.99
N ALA A 46 -3.27 7.85 19.25
CA ALA A 46 -2.73 7.08 20.36
C ALA A 46 -3.15 5.61 20.30
N GLU A 47 -4.37 5.33 19.82
CA GLU A 47 -4.90 3.98 19.64
C GLU A 47 -4.17 3.27 18.49
N PHE A 48 -3.91 3.96 17.38
CA PHE A 48 -3.13 3.39 16.28
C PHE A 48 -1.70 3.07 16.73
N ASP A 49 -1.05 3.99 17.44
CA ASP A 49 0.27 3.80 18.06
C ASP A 49 0.28 2.61 19.02
N LYS A 50 -0.69 2.56 19.94
CA LYS A 50 -0.84 1.46 20.91
C LYS A 50 -1.03 0.12 20.21
N ALA A 51 -1.89 0.06 19.19
CA ALA A 51 -2.16 -1.15 18.41
C ALA A 51 -0.87 -1.70 17.77
N GLY A 52 -0.06 -0.84 17.17
CA GLY A 52 1.19 -1.23 16.53
C GLY A 52 2.34 -1.51 17.51
N ARG A 53 2.61 -0.61 18.46
CA ARG A 53 3.80 -0.68 19.32
C ARG A 53 3.65 -1.49 20.58
N SER A 54 2.46 -1.52 21.17
CA SER A 54 2.24 -2.14 22.48
C SER A 54 1.45 -3.43 22.37
N ASP A 55 0.31 -3.38 21.70
CA ASP A 55 -0.65 -4.48 21.67
C ASP A 55 -0.33 -5.50 20.56
N MET A 56 0.43 -5.08 19.54
CA MET A 56 0.81 -5.90 18.38
C MET A 56 -0.41 -6.47 17.63
N VAL A 57 -1.46 -5.66 17.50
CA VAL A 57 -2.72 -6.02 16.83
C VAL A 57 -2.92 -5.21 15.55
N GLY A 58 -3.67 -5.79 14.63
CA GLY A 58 -3.98 -5.14 13.36
C GLY A 58 -4.88 -3.92 13.52
N ALA A 59 -4.50 -2.83 12.87
CA ALA A 59 -5.28 -1.60 12.79
C ALA A 59 -5.27 -1.03 11.39
N PHE A 60 -6.31 -0.27 11.04
CA PHE A 60 -6.42 0.43 9.77
C PHE A 60 -7.03 1.82 9.90
N SER A 61 -6.84 2.62 8.86
CA SER A 61 -7.48 3.91 8.65
C SER A 61 -7.85 4.08 7.19
N TRP A 62 -8.83 4.95 6.92
CA TRP A 62 -8.93 5.59 5.60
C TRP A 62 -7.94 6.75 5.52
N ILE A 63 -7.71 7.25 4.30
CA ILE A 63 -6.87 8.43 4.08
C ILE A 63 -7.29 9.59 5.00
N PHE A 64 -6.31 10.21 5.65
CA PHE A 64 -6.44 11.26 6.68
C PHE A 64 -7.27 10.89 7.91
N GLY A 65 -7.61 9.62 8.06
CA GLY A 65 -8.42 9.14 9.16
C GLY A 65 -9.82 9.68 9.06
N GLU A 66 -10.27 9.99 7.84
CA GLU A 66 -11.62 10.42 7.56
C GLU A 66 -12.56 9.21 7.43
N ALA A 67 -13.86 9.49 7.34
CA ALA A 67 -14.86 8.47 7.04
C ALA A 67 -14.69 7.95 5.60
N ALA A 68 -15.15 6.73 5.35
CA ALA A 68 -15.01 6.06 4.05
C ALA A 68 -15.57 6.88 2.86
N ASP A 69 -16.64 7.65 3.08
CA ASP A 69 -17.35 8.45 2.09
C ASP A 69 -16.86 9.91 1.98
N TRP A 70 -15.94 10.33 2.87
CA TRP A 70 -15.37 11.67 2.84
C TRP A 70 -14.68 11.96 1.50
N GLN A 71 -14.88 13.15 0.94
CA GLN A 71 -14.43 13.51 -0.41
C GLN A 71 -13.19 14.40 -0.36
N TRP A 72 -12.09 13.94 -0.96
CA TRP A 72 -10.87 14.74 -1.12
C TRP A 72 -10.96 15.67 -2.34
N THR A 73 -11.75 16.73 -2.21
CA THR A 73 -11.97 17.72 -3.29
C THR A 73 -10.74 18.60 -3.60
N ALA A 74 -9.74 18.59 -2.72
CA ALA A 74 -8.49 19.32 -2.90
C ALA A 74 -7.37 18.47 -3.52
N ASP A 75 -7.66 17.26 -4.00
CA ASP A 75 -6.68 16.43 -4.69
C ASP A 75 -6.33 17.02 -6.07
N THR A 76 -5.25 17.77 -6.11
CA THR A 76 -4.68 18.33 -7.35
C THR A 76 -3.53 17.48 -7.88
N PHE A 77 -3.30 16.29 -7.32
CA PHE A 77 -2.08 15.53 -7.52
C PHE A 77 -2.30 14.18 -8.19
N ASN A 78 -3.36 13.47 -7.81
CA ASN A 78 -3.76 12.27 -8.52
C ASN A 78 -4.59 12.68 -9.75
N GLN A 79 -3.96 12.58 -10.91
CA GLN A 79 -4.64 12.80 -12.17
C GLN A 79 -5.63 11.65 -12.47
N ASN A 80 -6.71 11.97 -13.16
CA ASN A 80 -7.73 11.01 -13.61
C ASN A 80 -8.43 10.21 -12.50
N VAL A 81 -8.47 10.74 -11.28
CA VAL A 81 -9.34 10.23 -10.21
C VAL A 81 -10.79 10.50 -10.60
N SER A 82 -11.61 9.46 -10.65
CA SER A 82 -13.05 9.60 -10.92
C SER A 82 -13.91 9.54 -9.65
N ASP A 83 -13.37 9.00 -8.56
CA ASP A 83 -14.01 8.90 -7.25
C ASP A 83 -13.02 9.38 -6.20
N HIS A 84 -13.35 10.50 -5.56
CA HIS A 84 -12.51 11.15 -4.54
C HIS A 84 -12.90 10.74 -3.11
N SER A 85 -13.70 9.69 -2.93
CA SER A 85 -14.00 9.17 -1.60
C SER A 85 -12.73 8.62 -0.94
N ALA A 86 -12.61 8.76 0.38
CA ALA A 86 -11.49 8.25 1.15
C ALA A 86 -11.28 6.74 0.90
N LYS A 87 -12.39 6.00 0.78
CA LYS A 87 -12.40 4.58 0.44
C LYS A 87 -11.83 4.30 -0.95
N ALA A 88 -12.02 5.17 -1.95
CA ALA A 88 -11.49 4.94 -3.29
C ALA A 88 -9.96 4.91 -3.34
N TYR A 89 -9.27 5.63 -2.43
CA TYR A 89 -7.81 5.63 -2.32
C TYR A 89 -7.22 4.38 -1.66
N GLY A 90 -8.04 3.59 -0.95
CA GLY A 90 -7.58 2.39 -0.22
C GLY A 90 -7.47 2.58 1.29
N GLY A 91 -7.40 1.45 2.00
CA GLY A 91 -7.10 1.40 3.42
C GLY A 91 -5.61 1.54 3.70
N ILE A 92 -5.30 2.08 4.87
CA ILE A 92 -3.95 2.28 5.42
C ILE A 92 -3.85 1.37 6.63
N TYR A 93 -3.10 0.29 6.49
CA TYR A 93 -3.01 -0.79 7.47
C TYR A 93 -1.67 -0.73 8.19
N ASN A 94 -1.63 -1.08 9.47
CA ASN A 94 -0.35 -1.44 10.09
C ASN A 94 0.08 -2.85 9.65
N TRP A 95 1.35 -3.19 9.84
CA TRP A 95 1.86 -4.49 9.38
C TRP A 95 1.24 -5.67 10.14
N TYR A 96 0.77 -5.45 11.38
CA TYR A 96 0.08 -6.49 12.15
C TYR A 96 -1.27 -6.89 11.54
N ALA A 97 -1.97 -5.97 10.86
CA ALA A 97 -3.15 -6.34 10.08
C ALA A 97 -2.74 -7.13 8.82
N VAL A 98 -1.62 -6.75 8.20
CA VAL A 98 -1.10 -7.36 6.97
C VAL A 98 -0.65 -8.81 7.18
N ALA A 99 0.05 -9.07 8.27
CA ALA A 99 0.65 -10.36 8.58
C ALA A 99 -0.21 -11.26 9.48
N ASP A 100 -1.44 -10.84 9.78
CA ASP A 100 -2.35 -11.61 10.61
C ASP A 100 -2.73 -12.95 9.93
N GLU A 101 -2.76 -14.03 10.70
CA GLU A 101 -3.10 -15.37 10.21
C GLU A 101 -4.52 -15.47 9.66
N ARG A 102 -5.43 -14.60 10.12
CA ARG A 102 -6.80 -14.53 9.62
C ARG A 102 -6.87 -14.01 8.18
N GLY A 103 -5.82 -13.32 7.72
CA GLY A 103 -5.63 -12.86 6.34
C GLY A 103 -6.55 -11.70 5.93
N ILE A 104 -6.02 -10.77 5.13
CA ILE A 104 -6.75 -9.61 4.60
C ILE A 104 -6.94 -9.64 3.08
N ALA A 105 -6.19 -10.50 2.38
CA ALA A 105 -6.25 -10.58 0.93
C ALA A 105 -7.46 -11.43 0.48
N PRO A 106 -8.10 -11.07 -0.65
CA PRO A 106 -9.15 -11.89 -1.27
C PRO A 106 -8.74 -13.36 -1.50
N GLU A 107 -9.72 -14.26 -1.56
CA GLU A 107 -9.47 -15.68 -1.85
C GLU A 107 -8.70 -15.87 -3.16
N GLY A 108 -7.60 -16.64 -3.10
CA GLY A 108 -6.70 -16.88 -4.24
C GLY A 108 -5.73 -15.74 -4.54
N TRP A 109 -5.66 -14.73 -3.68
CA TRP A 109 -4.71 -13.61 -3.73
C TRP A 109 -3.95 -13.50 -2.41
N HIS A 110 -2.81 -12.83 -2.44
CA HIS A 110 -2.01 -12.61 -1.24
C HIS A 110 -1.37 -11.21 -1.22
N VAL A 111 -0.95 -10.80 -0.03
CA VAL A 111 -0.08 -9.63 0.14
C VAL A 111 1.29 -10.00 -0.47
N PRO A 112 1.89 -9.16 -1.33
CA PRO A 112 3.10 -9.50 -2.05
C PRO A 112 4.28 -9.69 -1.09
N SER A 113 5.23 -10.52 -1.50
CA SER A 113 6.57 -10.60 -0.92
C SER A 113 7.53 -9.59 -1.56
N LYS A 114 8.70 -9.37 -0.94
CA LYS A 114 9.75 -8.51 -1.49
C LYS A 114 10.16 -8.99 -2.88
N ALA A 115 10.29 -10.30 -3.05
CA ALA A 115 10.62 -10.92 -4.33
C ALA A 115 9.59 -10.57 -5.41
N GLU A 116 8.29 -10.63 -5.08
CA GLU A 116 7.23 -10.30 -6.04
C GLU A 116 7.20 -8.81 -6.37
N LEU A 117 7.50 -7.93 -5.42
CA LEU A 117 7.66 -6.50 -5.66
C LEU A 117 8.88 -6.22 -6.56
N MET A 118 9.98 -6.96 -6.40
CA MET A 118 11.14 -6.87 -7.31
C MET A 118 10.77 -7.32 -8.72
N THR A 119 10.10 -8.46 -8.88
CA THR A 119 9.62 -8.95 -10.18
C THR A 119 8.71 -7.94 -10.87
N LEU A 120 7.80 -7.30 -10.12
CA LEU A 120 6.95 -6.22 -10.66
C LEU A 120 7.81 -5.09 -11.24
N LEU A 121 8.77 -4.60 -10.47
CA LEU A 121 9.66 -3.52 -10.89
C LEU A 121 10.48 -3.93 -12.12
N GLU A 122 11.11 -5.09 -12.11
CA GLU A 122 11.90 -5.60 -13.24
C GLU A 122 11.06 -5.70 -14.51
N SER A 123 9.80 -6.17 -14.40
CA SER A 123 8.90 -6.34 -15.55
C SER A 123 8.53 -5.04 -16.26
N ILE A 124 8.66 -3.90 -15.58
CA ILE A 124 8.44 -2.56 -16.15
C ILE A 124 9.76 -1.88 -16.53
N GLY A 125 10.88 -2.60 -16.57
CA GLY A 125 12.16 -2.09 -17.04
C GLY A 125 12.98 -1.38 -15.97
N ALA A 126 12.69 -1.61 -14.69
CA ALA A 126 13.47 -1.10 -13.58
C ALA A 126 14.84 -1.84 -13.55
N SER A 127 15.95 -1.11 -13.74
CA SER A 127 17.30 -1.63 -13.51
C SER A 127 17.66 -1.59 -12.02
N THR A 128 17.72 -2.74 -11.35
CA THR A 128 18.22 -2.81 -9.97
C THR A 128 19.71 -2.48 -9.94
N GLU A 129 20.07 -1.24 -9.63
CA GLU A 129 21.43 -0.94 -9.15
C GLU A 129 21.39 -1.08 -7.63
N ASP A 130 21.97 -2.17 -7.13
CA ASP A 130 22.20 -2.35 -5.70
C ASP A 130 23.02 -1.16 -5.20
N PHE A 131 22.48 -0.36 -4.28
CA PHE A 131 23.36 0.54 -3.54
C PHE A 131 24.34 -0.31 -2.73
N ALA A 132 25.60 0.12 -2.66
CA ALA A 132 26.68 -0.53 -1.90
C ALA A 132 26.40 -0.71 -0.38
N ALA A 133 25.24 -0.28 0.11
CA ALA A 133 24.74 -0.48 1.47
C ALA A 133 23.75 -1.66 1.60
N GLY A 134 23.50 -2.45 0.56
CA GLY A 134 22.84 -3.77 0.65
C GLY A 134 21.32 -3.80 0.90
N ASP A 135 20.68 -2.68 1.19
CA ASP A 135 19.28 -2.67 1.69
C ASP A 135 18.29 -1.77 0.93
N MET A 136 18.71 -1.08 -0.14
CA MET A 136 17.87 -0.14 -0.88
C MET A 136 18.07 -0.28 -2.39
N ASN A 137 16.99 -0.58 -3.11
CA ASN A 137 16.95 -0.46 -4.58
C ASN A 137 16.32 0.88 -4.94
N TYR A 138 17.10 1.76 -5.54
CA TYR A 138 16.63 3.03 -6.09
C TYR A 138 16.19 2.82 -7.53
N MET A 139 15.00 3.29 -7.88
CA MET A 139 14.46 3.20 -9.22
C MET A 139 14.01 4.57 -9.70
N ASN A 140 14.43 4.94 -10.91
CA ASN A 140 13.84 6.08 -11.61
C ASN A 140 12.43 5.72 -12.12
N GLY A 141 11.41 6.28 -11.47
CA GLY A 141 10.18 6.79 -12.10
C GLY A 141 9.22 5.86 -12.86
N LEU A 142 9.26 4.53 -12.70
CA LEU A 142 8.49 3.62 -13.56
C LEU A 142 7.06 3.32 -13.11
N LEU A 143 6.76 3.39 -11.81
CA LEU A 143 5.41 3.13 -11.28
C LEU A 143 4.55 4.41 -11.33
N ALA A 144 4.21 4.86 -12.54
CA ALA A 144 3.39 6.04 -12.85
C ALA A 144 4.09 7.40 -12.67
N HIS A 145 4.82 7.80 -13.71
CA HIS A 145 4.88 9.20 -14.13
C HIS A 145 4.48 9.30 -15.61
N ASP A 146 3.93 10.45 -15.97
CA ASP A 146 3.31 10.89 -17.24
C ASP A 146 4.15 10.65 -18.53
N HIS A 147 5.32 10.03 -18.42
CA HIS A 147 6.15 9.58 -19.55
C HIS A 147 5.76 8.19 -20.06
N TYR A 148 5.10 7.38 -19.23
CA TYR A 148 4.37 6.20 -19.66
C TYR A 148 2.92 6.42 -19.23
N ALA A 149 2.02 6.64 -20.19
CA ALA A 149 0.59 6.52 -19.92
C ALA A 149 0.38 5.26 -19.07
N ASN A 150 -0.50 5.28 -18.06
CA ASN A 150 -0.83 4.13 -17.21
C ASN A 150 -1.44 2.99 -18.06
N SER A 151 -0.64 2.41 -18.94
CA SER A 151 -1.01 1.46 -19.98
C SER A 151 -1.29 0.10 -19.38
N ALA A 152 -0.76 -0.14 -18.18
CA ALA A 152 -1.04 -1.32 -17.37
C ALA A 152 -2.37 -1.22 -16.59
N GLY A 153 -2.94 -0.02 -16.40
CA GLY A 153 -4.12 0.17 -15.55
C GLY A 153 -3.87 0.03 -14.05
N TRP A 154 -2.61 0.14 -13.62
CA TRP A 154 -2.20 0.08 -12.22
C TRP A 154 -2.45 1.43 -11.54
N ASN A 155 -3.56 1.54 -10.80
CA ASN A 155 -3.91 2.79 -10.14
C ASN A 155 -3.32 2.86 -8.73
N GLY A 156 -2.13 3.44 -8.58
CA GLY A 156 -1.51 3.74 -7.28
C GLY A 156 -1.60 5.21 -6.92
N TRP A 157 -2.71 5.64 -6.33
CA TRP A 157 -2.89 7.04 -5.93
C TRP A 157 -2.12 7.35 -4.65
N ALA A 158 -1.44 8.50 -4.63
CA ALA A 158 -0.74 8.96 -3.44
C ALA A 158 -1.76 9.24 -2.34
N CYS A 159 -1.55 8.63 -1.18
CA CYS A 159 -2.51 8.64 -0.07
C CYS A 159 -1.85 8.83 1.30
N SER A 160 -0.56 9.22 1.34
CA SER A 160 0.24 9.36 2.56
C SER A 160 0.24 8.05 3.38
N GLY A 161 0.65 8.12 4.65
CA GLY A 161 0.65 7.00 5.58
C GLY A 161 0.56 7.49 7.01
N ARG A 162 0.52 6.56 7.96
CA ARG A 162 0.64 6.87 9.39
C ARG A 162 2.07 6.68 9.87
N ASN A 163 2.57 7.67 10.59
CA ASN A 163 3.79 7.56 11.38
C ASN A 163 3.60 6.55 12.51
N GLY A 164 4.72 6.13 13.09
CA GLY A 164 4.65 5.20 14.20
C GLY A 164 3.90 5.74 15.42
N ASP A 165 3.91 7.06 15.66
CA ASP A 165 3.14 7.69 16.75
C ASP A 165 1.64 7.87 16.41
N GLY A 166 1.20 7.19 15.35
CA GLY A 166 -0.14 7.25 14.82
C GLY A 166 -0.46 8.53 14.06
N THR A 167 0.36 9.57 14.11
CA THR A 167 0.08 10.81 13.37
C THR A 167 0.17 10.61 11.85
N TRP A 168 -0.45 11.50 11.08
CA TRP A 168 -0.35 11.49 9.62
C TRP A 168 1.02 11.97 9.16
N LYS A 169 1.60 11.29 8.16
CA LYS A 169 2.81 11.77 7.48
C LYS A 169 2.51 13.10 6.79
N GLY A 170 3.27 14.14 7.17
CA GLY A 170 2.99 15.53 6.86
C GLY A 170 3.06 15.87 5.37
N TRP A 171 2.11 16.70 4.91
CA TRP A 171 1.88 17.09 3.50
C TRP A 171 3.07 17.77 2.81
N ASP A 172 3.91 18.42 3.60
CA ASP A 172 5.12 19.13 3.23
C ASP A 172 6.36 18.23 3.14
N THR A 173 6.24 16.98 3.56
CA THR A 173 7.31 15.98 3.43
C THR A 173 7.16 15.19 2.14
N LEU A 174 8.28 14.70 1.60
CA LEU A 174 8.26 13.74 0.49
C LEU A 174 7.29 12.56 0.80
N GLY A 175 7.18 12.17 2.08
CA GLY A 175 6.32 11.14 2.66
C GLY A 175 4.82 11.24 2.37
N ALA A 176 4.26 12.44 2.19
CA ALA A 176 2.83 12.60 1.91
C ALA A 176 2.47 12.50 0.42
N ARG A 177 3.48 12.54 -0.45
CA ARG A 177 3.33 12.36 -1.91
C ARG A 177 3.70 10.94 -2.34
N GLU A 178 3.84 10.04 -1.37
CA GLU A 178 4.19 8.64 -1.59
C GLU A 178 2.93 7.79 -1.68
N THR A 179 3.00 6.78 -2.54
CA THR A 179 2.18 5.58 -2.39
C THR A 179 3.09 4.46 -1.97
N THR A 180 2.72 3.75 -0.91
CA THR A 180 3.58 2.74 -0.30
C THR A 180 2.80 1.46 -0.09
N TRP A 181 3.33 0.35 -0.59
CA TRP A 181 2.69 -0.95 -0.49
C TRP A 181 3.50 -1.89 0.38
N TRP A 182 2.83 -2.44 1.39
CA TRP A 182 3.42 -3.45 2.25
C TRP A 182 3.86 -4.69 1.50
N SER A 183 4.96 -5.25 1.99
CA SER A 183 5.33 -6.63 1.80
C SER A 183 4.91 -7.50 2.98
N ILE A 184 4.62 -8.77 2.74
CA ILE A 184 4.30 -9.76 3.79
C ILE A 184 5.55 -10.22 4.56
N ASP A 185 6.71 -10.17 3.93
CA ASP A 185 7.99 -10.59 4.53
C ASP A 185 8.74 -9.43 5.18
N VAL A 186 9.65 -9.79 6.08
CA VAL A 186 10.49 -8.89 6.86
C VAL A 186 11.96 -9.12 6.53
N SER A 187 12.81 -8.11 6.80
CA SER A 187 14.26 -8.24 6.76
C SER A 187 14.78 -9.14 7.88
N ASP A 188 16.05 -9.50 7.83
CA ASP A 188 16.73 -10.26 8.89
C ASP A 188 16.70 -9.52 10.25
N SER A 189 16.61 -8.19 10.21
CA SER A 189 16.43 -7.34 11.40
C SER A 189 14.96 -7.17 11.81
N ASN A 190 14.06 -7.99 11.25
CA ASN A 190 12.62 -8.02 11.55
C ASN A 190 11.86 -6.74 11.20
N TYR A 191 12.33 -6.01 10.17
CA TYR A 191 11.63 -4.85 9.62
C TYR A 191 10.86 -5.23 8.36
N PRO A 192 9.54 -4.97 8.28
CA PRO A 192 8.78 -5.25 7.06
C PRO A 192 9.31 -4.47 5.87
N TRP A 193 9.41 -5.16 4.74
CA TRP A 193 9.70 -4.53 3.46
C TRP A 193 8.45 -3.79 2.94
N LEU A 194 8.69 -2.76 2.13
CA LEU A 194 7.67 -2.10 1.34
C LEU A 194 8.22 -1.67 -0.02
N LEU A 195 7.32 -1.49 -0.97
CA LEU A 195 7.55 -0.76 -2.20
C LEU A 195 7.03 0.65 -2.01
N TYR A 196 7.88 1.67 -2.16
CA TYR A 196 7.46 3.07 -2.17
C TYR A 196 7.53 3.63 -3.59
N HIS A 197 6.65 4.58 -3.87
CA HIS A 197 6.63 5.38 -5.08
C HIS A 197 6.39 6.84 -4.70
N ARG A 198 7.39 7.71 -4.88
CA ARG A 198 7.30 9.15 -4.62
C ARG A 198 7.09 9.90 -5.93
N ARG A 199 6.16 10.84 -5.92
CA ARG A 199 5.85 11.68 -7.08
C ARG A 199 6.40 13.11 -6.93
N GLY A 200 6.88 13.69 -8.04
CA GLY A 200 7.39 15.06 -8.14
C GLY A 200 8.61 15.18 -9.05
N ASP A 201 9.15 16.39 -9.23
CA ASP A 201 10.42 16.62 -9.95
C ASP A 201 11.55 15.90 -9.19
N GLY A 202 12.06 14.80 -9.78
CA GLY A 202 13.02 13.90 -9.12
C GLY A 202 12.38 12.74 -8.32
N GLY A 203 11.11 12.43 -8.57
CA GLY A 203 10.42 11.29 -7.96
C GLY A 203 11.10 9.94 -8.24
N ASP A 204 11.12 9.10 -7.23
CA ASP A 204 11.76 7.79 -7.24
C ASP A 204 10.77 6.69 -6.82
N SER A 205 11.13 5.45 -7.11
CA SER A 205 10.44 4.28 -6.57
C SER A 205 11.48 3.31 -6.07
N GLY A 206 11.11 2.43 -5.17
CA GLY A 206 12.09 1.50 -4.66
C GLY A 206 11.55 0.58 -3.60
N ILE A 207 12.39 -0.38 -3.24
CA ILE A 207 12.12 -1.23 -2.08
C ILE A 207 12.90 -0.67 -0.91
N SER A 208 12.21 -0.57 0.23
CA SER A 208 12.76 -0.13 1.50
C SER A 208 12.14 -0.95 2.62
N TRP A 209 12.52 -0.67 3.86
CA TRP A 209 11.95 -1.26 5.06
C TRP A 209 11.44 -0.17 5.98
N THR A 210 10.50 -0.51 6.84
CA THR A 210 10.01 0.41 7.88
C THR A 210 9.62 -0.37 9.14
N HIS A 211 8.96 0.28 10.09
CA HIS A 211 8.48 -0.32 11.31
C HIS A 211 7.06 -0.89 11.17
N LYS A 212 6.80 -2.02 11.84
CA LYS A 212 5.50 -2.73 11.82
C LYS A 212 4.30 -1.90 12.29
N TYR A 213 4.59 -0.86 13.08
CA TYR A 213 3.60 0.02 13.69
C TYR A 213 3.28 1.26 12.85
N GLU A 214 3.96 1.48 11.71
CA GLU A 214 3.52 2.49 10.74
C GLU A 214 2.29 2.00 9.97
N GLY A 215 1.62 2.91 9.26
CA GLY A 215 0.46 2.58 8.42
C GLY A 215 0.71 2.85 6.95
N TRP A 216 0.55 1.83 6.10
CA TRP A 216 0.70 1.92 4.63
C TRP A 216 -0.35 1.09 3.89
N GLN A 217 -0.43 1.26 2.58
CA GLN A 217 -1.41 0.59 1.74
C GLN A 217 -1.02 -0.87 1.48
N VAL A 218 -2.00 -1.63 0.99
CA VAL A 218 -1.80 -3.01 0.53
C VAL A 218 -2.32 -3.12 -0.89
N ARG A 219 -1.60 -3.88 -1.72
CA ARG A 219 -2.06 -4.29 -3.04
C ARG A 219 -1.76 -5.75 -3.24
N CYS A 220 -2.79 -6.55 -3.51
CA CYS A 220 -2.62 -7.98 -3.59
C CYS A 220 -2.13 -8.43 -4.97
N VAL A 221 -1.35 -9.50 -4.96
CA VAL A 221 -0.79 -10.18 -6.13
C VAL A 221 -1.31 -11.61 -6.17
N ARG A 222 -1.25 -12.20 -7.37
CA ARG A 222 -1.44 -13.62 -7.61
C ARG A 222 -0.49 -14.06 -8.71
N ASP A 223 0.23 -15.16 -8.46
CA ASP A 223 1.11 -15.78 -9.45
C ASP A 223 0.34 -16.23 -10.69
N ALA A 224 0.97 -16.15 -11.87
CA ALA A 224 0.47 -16.83 -13.06
C ALA A 224 0.74 -18.33 -12.96
N GLY A 225 -0.22 -19.11 -12.45
CA GLY A 225 -0.14 -20.58 -12.54
C GLY A 225 -0.83 -21.41 -11.47
N LYS A 226 -1.68 -20.82 -10.61
CA LYS A 226 -2.56 -21.57 -9.71
C LYS A 226 -4.02 -21.39 -10.10
#